data_AF-A0A2G5TSN1-F1
#
_entry.id   AF-A0A2G5TSN1-F1
#
_cell.length_a   1.000
_cell.length_b   1.000
_cell.length_c   1.000
_cell.angle_alpha   90.00
_cell.angle_beta   90.00
_cell.angle_gamma   90.00
#
_symmetry.space_group_name_H-M   'P 1'
#
loop_
_entity.id
_entity.type
_entity.pdbx_description
1 polymer ?
#
loop_
_entity_poly.entity_id
_entity_poly.type
_entity_poly.pdbx_seq_one_letter_code
_entity_poly.pdbx_strand_id
1 'polypeptide(L)'
;MPIRILSLPAKDLQYALECMDFGDLIVFSLCSKRTKNLVKSLNLQIDPILADVCKNYICLQLRPSKIRGVPHDPDPLFLFLTFSNFWIKIDRKNGIAVWKEDGFNQSDWIAHFLDIFKGSFIEKLRINNVCPISYLDIVKQIIPNVRKLQILEDCSVELTKRAFLKLAPISMMVEIGNISSDHKENISEFLTWNVTFLTLKNSRNPFKLGLNDLLVTNTKMLTINNANITEKELNRFLKLWMKRNQSFYQPKMIRLTFRNELNIEEVLKGMKQQIVKQGWQLKLCRSHTKLMPIRFLSLPVADLQYALECMDIGDLIALSLCSKRTKNLVKSSNRNIEPISAEVYKNTIHLIIKPNLQFLLRDDYFSIALYRGDGIEIWRKPGFTQCHWIAHFLSISRTSMIQKLIISNASPIPYLDIVKKTNPRCFTLDISDNCSSELTIAAVLKLGSIARLVKIDNDPFNNKRHHISELLTLNLHYLCFNIMQNPFKLELSDLLMVNSEHLTIESAVIPEKDLNRFLKLWMKGNHSFYRLKYIELFPWEQIKHEDVLKEIEYQVVDHKRRLSRADGKELLVTVEPDFVVFEFSIP
;
A
#
# COMPACT_ATOMS: atom_id res chain seq x y z
N MET A 1 -35.71 -59.88 9.35
CA MET A 1 -36.15 -59.45 10.69
C MET A 1 -35.61 -58.05 10.96
N PRO A 2 -36.43 -57.01 11.17
CA PRO A 2 -35.88 -55.72 11.55
C PRO A 2 -35.61 -55.75 13.05
N ILE A 3 -34.33 -55.91 13.41
CA ILE A 3 -33.87 -55.71 14.80
C ILE A 3 -34.26 -54.29 15.19
N ARG A 4 -34.99 -54.13 16.31
CA ARG A 4 -35.38 -52.82 16.87
C ARG A 4 -34.17 -52.10 17.50
N ILE A 5 -33.05 -52.03 16.78
CA ILE A 5 -31.80 -51.44 17.28
C ILE A 5 -32.02 -49.96 17.66
N LEU A 6 -32.89 -49.26 16.92
CA LEU A 6 -33.28 -47.87 17.19
C LEU A 6 -34.18 -47.68 18.42
N SER A 7 -34.64 -48.77 19.05
CA SER A 7 -35.43 -48.76 20.29
C SER A 7 -34.58 -49.04 21.53
N LEU A 8 -33.27 -49.30 21.37
CA LEU A 8 -32.35 -49.49 22.49
C LEU A 8 -32.15 -48.17 23.27
N PRO A 9 -31.90 -48.24 24.59
CA PRO A 9 -31.42 -47.10 25.38
C PRO A 9 -30.15 -46.49 24.78
N ALA A 10 -29.94 -45.19 24.98
CA ALA A 10 -28.85 -44.46 24.31
C ALA A 10 -27.45 -45.09 24.51
N LYS A 11 -27.15 -45.61 25.70
CA LYS A 11 -25.88 -46.28 26.01
C LYS A 11 -25.72 -47.61 25.26
N ASP A 12 -26.77 -48.41 25.20
CA ASP A 12 -26.75 -49.73 24.54
C ASP A 12 -26.75 -49.57 23.02
N LEU A 13 -27.46 -48.57 22.51
CA LEU A 13 -27.41 -48.18 21.09
C LEU A 13 -26.00 -47.73 20.70
N GLN A 14 -25.37 -46.89 21.52
CA GLN A 14 -23.99 -46.47 21.27
C GLN A 14 -23.06 -47.70 21.27
N TYR A 15 -23.11 -48.54 22.30
CA TYR A 15 -22.30 -49.77 22.36
C TYR A 15 -22.50 -50.67 21.14
N ALA A 16 -23.75 -50.92 20.72
CA ALA A 16 -24.06 -51.73 19.55
C ALA A 16 -23.46 -51.16 18.26
N LEU A 17 -23.50 -49.83 18.08
CA LEU A 17 -22.85 -49.18 16.94
C LEU A 17 -21.33 -49.26 17.00
N GLU A 18 -20.75 -49.19 18.20
CA GLU A 18 -19.31 -49.32 18.40
C GLU A 18 -18.78 -50.74 18.12
N CYS A 19 -19.64 -51.75 18.22
CA CYS A 19 -19.34 -53.15 17.89
C CYS A 19 -19.53 -53.50 16.41
N MET A 20 -20.20 -52.66 15.60
CA MET A 20 -20.36 -52.91 14.17
C MET A 20 -19.04 -52.74 13.42
N ASP A 21 -18.82 -53.57 12.40
CA ASP A 21 -17.68 -53.37 11.51
C ASP A 21 -17.85 -52.12 10.64
N PHE A 22 -16.73 -51.68 10.06
CA PHE A 22 -16.68 -50.45 9.28
C PHE A 22 -17.62 -50.47 8.05
N GLY A 23 -17.73 -51.61 7.37
CA GLY A 23 -18.63 -51.76 6.23
C GLY A 23 -20.09 -51.76 6.65
N ASP A 24 -20.42 -52.36 7.79
CA ASP A 24 -21.77 -52.45 8.34
C ASP A 24 -22.25 -51.10 8.88
N LEU A 25 -21.38 -50.29 9.47
CA LEU A 25 -21.68 -48.91 9.85
C LEU A 25 -22.07 -48.06 8.64
N ILE A 26 -21.41 -48.26 7.51
CA ILE A 26 -21.75 -47.58 6.27
C ILE A 26 -23.13 -48.04 5.77
N VAL A 27 -23.42 -49.34 5.74
CA VAL A 27 -24.74 -49.84 5.33
C VAL A 27 -25.83 -49.31 6.25
N PHE A 28 -25.60 -49.35 7.56
CA PHE A 28 -26.52 -48.82 8.56
C PHE A 28 -26.83 -47.33 8.32
N SER A 29 -25.83 -46.54 7.90
CA SER A 29 -26.02 -45.12 7.57
C SER A 29 -26.94 -44.88 6.38
N LEU A 30 -27.14 -45.85 5.49
CA LEU A 30 -28.01 -45.73 4.32
C LEU A 30 -29.49 -45.97 4.68
N CYS A 31 -29.79 -46.69 5.77
CA CYS A 31 -31.16 -47.10 6.08
C CYS A 31 -32.14 -45.94 6.35
N SER A 32 -31.69 -44.81 6.89
CA SER A 32 -32.53 -43.64 7.18
C SER A 32 -31.71 -42.41 7.55
N LYS A 33 -32.34 -41.22 7.54
CA LYS A 33 -31.73 -39.99 8.08
C LYS A 33 -31.33 -40.11 9.56
N ARG A 34 -32.10 -40.87 10.36
CA ARG A 34 -31.80 -41.09 11.79
C ARG A 34 -30.55 -41.95 11.97
N THR A 35 -30.43 -43.05 11.22
CA THR A 35 -29.26 -43.94 11.30
C THR A 35 -28.01 -43.26 10.76
N LYS A 36 -28.13 -42.47 9.68
CA LYS A 36 -27.05 -41.60 9.18
C LYS A 36 -26.51 -40.65 10.26
N ASN A 37 -27.38 -39.97 10.99
CA ASN A 37 -26.98 -39.05 12.05
C ASN A 37 -26.31 -39.78 13.24
N LEU A 38 -26.76 -41.00 13.56
CA LEU A 38 -26.12 -41.83 14.57
C LEU A 38 -24.68 -42.19 14.16
N VAL A 39 -24.46 -42.63 12.91
CA VAL A 39 -23.11 -42.94 12.41
C VAL A 39 -22.22 -41.71 12.41
N LYS A 40 -22.75 -40.54 11.99
CA LYS A 40 -22.01 -39.27 12.10
C LYS A 40 -21.59 -38.93 13.52
N SER A 41 -22.44 -39.23 14.52
CA SER A 41 -22.15 -38.92 15.93
C SER A 41 -20.99 -39.75 16.50
N LEU A 42 -20.70 -40.92 15.90
CA LEU A 42 -19.56 -41.76 16.29
C LEU A 42 -18.20 -41.13 15.95
N ASN A 43 -18.17 -40.08 15.11
CA ASN A 43 -16.94 -39.35 14.75
C ASN A 43 -15.80 -40.26 14.27
N LEU A 44 -16.13 -41.29 13.48
CA LEU A 44 -15.18 -42.26 12.94
C LEU A 44 -14.04 -41.54 12.21
N GLN A 45 -12.81 -41.80 12.63
CA GLN A 45 -11.61 -41.27 11.99
C GLN A 45 -11.18 -42.23 10.89
N ILE A 46 -11.10 -41.73 9.66
CA ILE A 46 -10.60 -42.48 8.51
C ILE A 46 -9.34 -41.81 7.97
N ASP A 47 -8.47 -42.64 7.39
CA ASP A 47 -7.33 -42.18 6.64
C ASP A 47 -7.80 -41.34 5.45
N PRO A 48 -6.92 -40.49 4.90
CA PRO A 48 -7.26 -39.69 3.75
C PRO A 48 -7.73 -40.54 2.57
N ILE A 49 -8.92 -40.24 2.03
CA ILE A 49 -9.55 -41.01 0.95
C ILE A 49 -8.70 -40.92 -0.32
N LEU A 50 -8.36 -42.07 -0.89
CA LEU A 50 -7.63 -42.18 -2.16
C LEU A 50 -8.59 -42.66 -3.25
N ALA A 51 -8.50 -42.06 -4.43
CA ALA A 51 -9.29 -42.41 -5.60
C ALA A 51 -8.37 -42.73 -6.78
N ASP A 52 -8.58 -43.87 -7.42
CA ASP A 52 -7.86 -44.28 -8.63
C ASP A 52 -8.85 -44.45 -9.79
N VAL A 53 -8.60 -43.79 -10.92
CA VAL A 53 -9.44 -43.92 -12.12
C VAL A 53 -8.94 -45.08 -12.96
N CYS A 54 -9.80 -46.06 -13.17
CA CYS A 54 -9.54 -47.25 -13.98
C CYS A 54 -10.32 -47.18 -15.30
N LYS A 55 -10.22 -48.24 -16.13
CA LYS A 55 -10.78 -48.27 -17.49
C LYS A 55 -12.27 -47.88 -17.56
N ASN A 56 -13.06 -48.36 -16.60
CA ASN A 56 -14.51 -48.26 -16.61
C ASN A 56 -15.12 -47.97 -15.22
N TYR A 57 -14.28 -47.72 -14.21
CA TYR A 57 -14.72 -47.42 -12.86
C TYR A 57 -13.73 -46.52 -12.12
N ILE A 58 -14.19 -45.89 -11.04
CA ILE A 58 -13.36 -45.23 -10.03
C ILE A 58 -13.26 -46.17 -8.82
N CYS A 59 -12.04 -46.45 -8.37
CA CYS A 59 -11.78 -47.17 -7.14
C CYS A 59 -11.55 -46.16 -6.00
N LEU A 60 -12.34 -46.22 -4.94
CA LEU A 60 -12.10 -45.47 -3.71
C LEU A 60 -11.56 -46.40 -2.63
N GLN A 61 -10.52 -45.96 -1.95
CA GLN A 61 -9.95 -46.65 -0.80
C GLN A 61 -10.34 -45.91 0.49
N LEU A 62 -11.05 -46.60 1.37
CA LEU A 62 -11.39 -46.12 2.71
C LEU A 62 -10.70 -46.98 3.76
N ARG A 63 -9.91 -46.39 4.64
CA ARG A 63 -9.26 -47.10 5.76
C ARG A 63 -9.58 -46.40 7.08
N PRO A 64 -9.96 -47.11 8.16
CA PRO A 64 -10.08 -46.51 9.49
C PRO A 64 -8.71 -46.13 10.09
N SER A 65 -8.56 -44.92 10.65
CA SER A 65 -7.27 -44.42 11.21
C SER A 65 -6.94 -44.92 12.63
N LYS A 66 -7.91 -45.47 13.35
CA LYS A 66 -7.73 -46.01 14.70
C LYS A 66 -8.49 -47.33 14.83
N ILE A 67 -7.84 -48.37 15.34
CA ILE A 67 -8.55 -49.55 15.84
C ILE A 67 -8.72 -49.43 17.35
N ARG A 68 -9.94 -49.69 17.82
CA ARG A 68 -10.22 -50.10 19.20
C ARG A 68 -9.62 -51.50 19.42
N GLY A 69 -8.37 -51.58 19.83
CA GLY A 69 -7.80 -52.75 20.53
C GLY A 69 -7.77 -54.11 19.81
N VAL A 70 -7.61 -54.19 18.49
CA VAL A 70 -7.36 -55.48 17.78
C VAL A 70 -6.00 -55.45 17.07
N PRO A 71 -5.17 -56.51 17.12
CA PRO A 71 -3.77 -56.49 16.66
C PRO A 71 -3.55 -56.57 15.14
N HIS A 72 -4.61 -56.63 14.33
CA HIS A 72 -4.51 -56.74 12.88
C HIS A 72 -4.88 -55.42 12.21
N ASP A 73 -4.00 -54.95 11.32
CA ASP A 73 -4.19 -53.78 10.44
C ASP A 73 -5.57 -53.88 9.76
N PRO A 74 -6.43 -52.85 9.76
CA PRO A 74 -7.75 -52.99 9.18
C PRO A 74 -7.60 -53.02 7.66
N ASP A 75 -8.08 -54.11 7.04
CA ASP A 75 -8.12 -54.23 5.60
C ASP A 75 -8.89 -53.03 5.00
N PRO A 76 -8.31 -52.31 4.04
CA PRO A 76 -8.98 -51.17 3.41
C PRO A 76 -10.25 -51.63 2.70
N LEU A 77 -11.32 -50.85 2.84
CA LEU A 77 -12.54 -51.04 2.07
C LEU A 77 -12.34 -50.43 0.68
N PHE A 78 -12.52 -51.22 -0.37
CA PHE A 78 -12.45 -50.75 -1.75
C PHE A 78 -13.85 -50.62 -2.34
N LEU A 79 -14.16 -49.43 -2.85
CA LEU A 79 -15.44 -49.13 -3.50
C LEU A 79 -15.21 -48.89 -4.98
N PHE A 80 -15.95 -49.62 -5.81
CA PHE A 80 -15.85 -49.56 -7.26
C PHE A 80 -17.10 -48.89 -7.83
N LEU A 81 -16.95 -47.65 -8.28
CA LEU A 81 -17.99 -46.86 -8.92
C LEU A 81 -17.87 -47.02 -10.43
N THR A 82 -18.70 -47.89 -11.02
CA THR A 82 -18.68 -48.12 -12.48
C THR A 82 -19.37 -46.97 -13.19
N PHE A 83 -18.77 -46.43 -14.27
CA PHE A 83 -19.33 -45.28 -14.99
C PHE A 83 -20.71 -45.56 -15.62
N SER A 84 -20.97 -46.83 -15.97
CA SER A 84 -22.21 -47.24 -16.63
C SER A 84 -23.35 -47.59 -15.68
N ASN A 85 -23.11 -47.65 -14.37
CA ASN A 85 -24.08 -48.19 -13.42
C ASN A 85 -24.26 -47.32 -12.17
N PHE A 86 -25.48 -47.25 -11.65
CA PHE A 86 -25.84 -46.45 -10.47
C PHE A 86 -25.56 -47.12 -9.12
N TRP A 87 -25.37 -48.45 -9.13
CA TRP A 87 -24.93 -49.21 -7.96
C TRP A 87 -23.40 -49.20 -7.79
N ILE A 88 -22.93 -49.44 -6.58
CA ILE A 88 -21.50 -49.56 -6.26
C ILE A 88 -21.16 -50.99 -5.86
N LYS A 89 -19.97 -51.46 -6.24
CA LYS A 89 -19.43 -52.71 -5.71
C LYS A 89 -18.48 -52.40 -4.58
N ILE A 90 -18.50 -53.22 -3.55
CA ILE A 90 -17.66 -53.05 -2.37
C ILE A 90 -16.98 -54.36 -2.09
N ASP A 91 -15.66 -54.33 -2.09
CA ASP A 91 -14.85 -55.46 -1.70
C ASP A 91 -14.66 -55.45 -0.19
N ARG A 92 -15.21 -56.49 0.45
CA ARG A 92 -15.04 -56.79 1.87
C ARG A 92 -14.21 -58.06 1.97
N LYS A 93 -13.53 -58.27 3.11
CA LYS A 93 -12.75 -59.49 3.41
C LYS A 93 -13.47 -60.82 3.10
N ASN A 94 -14.80 -60.84 3.14
CA ASN A 94 -15.63 -62.03 2.91
C ASN A 94 -16.29 -62.08 1.51
N GLY A 95 -15.89 -61.20 0.58
CA GLY A 95 -16.37 -61.16 -0.81
C GLY A 95 -16.88 -59.79 -1.27
N ILE A 96 -17.24 -59.72 -2.55
CA ILE A 96 -17.74 -58.50 -3.19
C ILE A 96 -19.25 -58.40 -2.96
N ALA A 97 -19.66 -57.35 -2.25
CA ALA A 97 -21.06 -56.95 -2.12
C ALA A 97 -21.42 -55.91 -3.16
N VAL A 98 -22.69 -55.89 -3.60
CA VAL A 98 -23.21 -54.85 -4.49
C VAL A 98 -24.30 -54.08 -3.78
N TRP A 99 -24.17 -52.76 -3.70
CA TRP A 99 -25.14 -51.90 -3.02
C TRP A 99 -25.87 -51.04 -4.03
N LYS A 100 -27.19 -51.06 -3.93
CA LYS A 100 -28.11 -50.27 -4.73
C LYS A 100 -29.05 -49.54 -3.78
N GLU A 101 -29.15 -48.23 -3.96
CA GLU A 101 -30.11 -47.38 -3.27
C GLU A 101 -30.92 -46.64 -4.32
N ASP A 102 -32.24 -46.60 -4.16
CA ASP A 102 -33.11 -45.99 -5.15
C ASP A 102 -32.93 -44.47 -5.16
N GLY A 103 -32.68 -43.91 -6.34
CA GLY A 103 -32.43 -42.48 -6.53
C GLY A 103 -30.98 -42.02 -6.32
N PHE A 104 -30.06 -42.90 -5.91
CA PHE A 104 -28.63 -42.58 -5.82
C PHE A 104 -27.93 -42.77 -7.17
N ASN A 105 -27.17 -41.76 -7.60
CA ASN A 105 -26.15 -41.88 -8.64
C ASN A 105 -24.73 -41.93 -8.02
N GLN A 106 -23.69 -42.06 -8.85
CA GLN A 106 -22.31 -42.19 -8.38
C GLN A 106 -21.82 -40.96 -7.57
N SER A 107 -22.28 -39.76 -7.90
CA SER A 107 -21.94 -38.55 -7.14
C SER A 107 -22.63 -38.53 -5.76
N ASP A 108 -23.85 -39.05 -5.66
CA ASP A 108 -24.58 -39.16 -4.38
C ASP A 108 -23.87 -40.12 -3.42
N TRP A 109 -23.31 -41.21 -3.95
CA TRP A 109 -22.47 -42.13 -3.16
C TRP A 109 -21.26 -41.41 -2.57
N ILE A 110 -20.51 -40.64 -3.37
CA ILE A 110 -19.35 -39.87 -2.88
C ILE A 110 -19.78 -38.82 -1.86
N ALA A 111 -20.85 -38.07 -2.14
CA ALA A 111 -21.39 -37.07 -1.23
C ALA A 111 -21.80 -37.71 0.11
N HIS A 112 -22.43 -38.89 0.07
CA HIS A 112 -22.77 -39.63 1.26
C HIS A 112 -21.53 -40.00 2.06
N PHE A 113 -20.51 -40.61 1.46
CA PHE A 113 -19.27 -40.99 2.16
C PHE A 113 -18.55 -39.79 2.80
N LEU A 114 -18.41 -38.69 2.07
CA LEU A 114 -17.80 -37.46 2.60
C LEU A 114 -18.58 -36.93 3.82
N ASP A 115 -19.91 -36.99 3.77
CA ASP A 115 -20.80 -36.51 4.81
C ASP A 115 -20.77 -37.36 6.10
N ILE A 116 -20.69 -38.69 6.00
CA ILE A 116 -20.60 -39.57 7.20
C ILE A 116 -19.24 -39.50 7.89
N PHE A 117 -18.15 -39.29 7.14
CA PHE A 117 -16.79 -39.27 7.68
C PHE A 117 -16.23 -37.88 7.98
N LYS A 118 -17.07 -36.83 7.89
CA LYS A 118 -16.67 -35.42 8.06
C LYS A 118 -15.50 -35.01 7.15
N GLY A 119 -15.33 -35.69 6.02
CA GLY A 119 -14.34 -35.36 5.01
C GLY A 119 -14.90 -34.30 4.07
N SER A 120 -14.14 -33.24 3.77
CA SER A 120 -14.58 -32.20 2.83
C SER A 120 -14.01 -32.38 1.41
N PHE A 121 -13.10 -33.33 1.21
CA PHE A 121 -12.42 -33.56 -0.06
C PHE A 121 -11.86 -34.98 -0.16
N ILE A 122 -11.65 -35.44 -1.40
CA ILE A 122 -10.80 -36.60 -1.68
C ILE A 122 -9.34 -36.15 -1.58
N GLU A 123 -8.51 -36.84 -0.80
CA GLU A 123 -7.12 -36.43 -0.57
C GLU A 123 -6.30 -36.54 -1.85
N LYS A 124 -6.46 -37.63 -2.59
CA LYS A 124 -5.71 -37.87 -3.81
C LYS A 124 -6.56 -38.56 -4.88
N LEU A 125 -6.58 -38.00 -6.08
CA LEU A 125 -7.13 -38.60 -7.28
C LEU A 125 -5.99 -38.97 -8.23
N ARG A 126 -5.84 -40.25 -8.57
CA ARG A 126 -4.83 -40.71 -9.53
C ARG A 126 -5.44 -41.03 -10.89
N ILE A 127 -4.77 -40.54 -11.93
CA ILE A 127 -5.04 -40.87 -13.33
C ILE A 127 -3.86 -41.68 -13.86
N ASN A 128 -4.14 -42.88 -14.38
CA ASN A 128 -3.17 -43.75 -15.04
C ASN A 128 -3.50 -43.86 -16.54
N ASN A 129 -2.64 -44.52 -17.32
CA ASN A 129 -2.82 -44.61 -18.77
C ASN A 129 -4.01 -45.48 -19.21
N VAL A 130 -4.64 -46.18 -18.26
CA VAL A 130 -5.80 -47.04 -18.52
C VAL A 130 -7.09 -46.22 -18.57
N CYS A 131 -7.09 -44.98 -18.05
CA CYS A 131 -8.23 -44.07 -18.06
C CYS A 131 -8.55 -43.56 -19.48
N PRO A 132 -9.75 -43.82 -20.03
CA PRO A 132 -10.16 -43.25 -21.30
C PRO A 132 -10.46 -41.74 -21.18
N ILE A 133 -10.02 -40.96 -22.16
CA ILE A 133 -10.18 -39.50 -22.20
C ILE A 133 -11.66 -39.07 -22.13
N SER A 134 -12.56 -39.87 -22.71
CA SER A 134 -14.01 -39.63 -22.71
C SER A 134 -14.64 -39.63 -21.31
N TYR A 135 -14.06 -40.35 -20.34
CA TYR A 135 -14.59 -40.43 -18.98
C TYR A 135 -14.13 -39.30 -18.07
N LEU A 136 -13.21 -38.44 -18.49
CA LEU A 136 -12.71 -37.35 -17.64
C LEU A 136 -13.81 -36.37 -17.21
N ASP A 137 -14.80 -36.10 -18.05
CA ASP A 137 -15.94 -35.24 -17.68
C ASP A 137 -16.84 -35.93 -16.65
N ILE A 138 -17.02 -37.24 -16.79
CA ILE A 138 -17.78 -38.06 -15.83
C ILE A 138 -17.05 -38.11 -14.49
N VAL A 139 -15.72 -38.30 -14.48
CA VAL A 139 -14.91 -38.24 -13.26
C VAL A 139 -15.05 -36.89 -12.56
N LYS A 140 -15.05 -35.79 -13.32
CA LYS A 140 -15.25 -34.43 -12.79
C LYS A 140 -16.63 -34.24 -12.18
N GLN A 141 -17.67 -34.84 -12.75
CA GLN A 141 -19.04 -34.78 -12.21
C GLN A 141 -19.18 -35.62 -10.94
N ILE A 142 -18.55 -36.79 -10.90
CA ILE A 142 -18.62 -37.71 -9.76
C ILE A 142 -17.81 -37.19 -8.56
N ILE A 143 -16.63 -36.61 -8.80
CA ILE A 143 -15.71 -36.13 -7.77
C ILE A 143 -15.66 -34.60 -7.78
N PRO A 144 -16.33 -33.91 -6.83
CA PRO A 144 -16.45 -32.46 -6.86
C PRO A 144 -15.20 -31.72 -6.34
N ASN A 145 -14.52 -32.25 -5.31
CA ASN A 145 -13.39 -31.58 -4.64
C ASN A 145 -12.24 -32.54 -4.35
N VAL A 146 -11.05 -32.22 -4.87
CA VAL A 146 -9.82 -33.01 -4.70
C VAL A 146 -8.73 -32.15 -4.09
N ARG A 147 -8.00 -32.67 -3.10
CA ARG A 147 -6.82 -31.98 -2.56
C ARG A 147 -5.63 -32.11 -3.50
N LYS A 148 -5.33 -33.32 -3.98
CA LYS A 148 -4.24 -33.59 -4.92
C LYS A 148 -4.67 -34.41 -6.13
N LEU A 149 -4.58 -33.84 -7.32
CA LEU A 149 -4.63 -34.58 -8.59
C LEU A 149 -3.23 -35.11 -8.89
N GLN A 150 -3.11 -36.40 -9.20
CA GLN A 150 -1.85 -37.04 -9.59
C GLN A 150 -2.02 -37.74 -10.94
N ILE A 151 -1.40 -37.22 -11.98
CA ILE A 151 -1.32 -37.87 -13.29
C ILE A 151 -0.02 -38.68 -13.31
N LEU A 152 -0.12 -40.00 -13.47
CA LEU A 152 1.01 -40.91 -13.37
C LEU A 152 1.91 -40.88 -14.61
N GLU A 153 3.15 -41.35 -14.43
CA GLU A 153 4.21 -41.31 -15.44
C GLU A 153 3.95 -42.20 -16.67
N ASP A 154 3.04 -43.16 -16.58
CA ASP A 154 2.68 -44.05 -17.69
C ASP A 154 1.65 -43.43 -18.65
N CYS A 155 1.05 -42.29 -18.30
CA CYS A 155 0.02 -41.63 -19.12
C CYS A 155 0.56 -41.10 -20.46
N SER A 156 -0.24 -41.22 -21.52
CA SER A 156 0.03 -40.54 -22.79
C SER A 156 0.01 -39.01 -22.64
N VAL A 157 0.68 -38.30 -23.56
CA VAL A 157 0.71 -36.83 -23.58
C VAL A 157 -0.70 -36.26 -23.74
N GLU A 158 -1.50 -36.82 -24.64
CA GLU A 158 -2.88 -36.38 -24.89
C GLU A 158 -3.75 -36.56 -23.64
N LEU A 159 -3.67 -37.72 -22.99
CA LEU A 159 -4.40 -37.98 -21.75
C LEU A 159 -3.95 -37.02 -20.65
N THR A 160 -2.65 -36.78 -20.52
CA THR A 160 -2.08 -35.85 -19.52
C THR A 160 -2.63 -34.44 -19.71
N LYS A 161 -2.61 -33.90 -20.93
CA LYS A 161 -3.16 -32.57 -21.22
C LYS A 161 -4.66 -32.53 -20.92
N ARG A 162 -5.44 -33.47 -21.44
CA ARG A 162 -6.91 -33.49 -21.26
C ARG A 162 -7.29 -33.66 -19.79
N ALA A 163 -6.62 -34.54 -19.06
CA ALA A 163 -6.85 -34.76 -17.63
C ALA A 163 -6.52 -33.52 -16.82
N PHE A 164 -5.38 -32.89 -17.09
CA PHE A 164 -5.00 -31.64 -16.44
C PHE A 164 -6.04 -30.53 -16.68
N LEU A 165 -6.43 -30.29 -17.94
CA LEU A 165 -7.41 -29.26 -18.29
C LEU A 165 -8.77 -29.44 -17.59
N LYS A 166 -9.26 -30.67 -17.56
CA LYS A 166 -10.59 -30.97 -17.03
C LYS A 166 -10.62 -31.06 -15.50
N LEU A 167 -9.58 -31.64 -14.90
CA LEU A 167 -9.56 -32.01 -13.49
C LEU A 167 -8.72 -31.06 -12.61
N ALA A 168 -7.82 -30.25 -13.16
CA ALA A 168 -7.08 -29.26 -12.36
C ALA A 168 -8.01 -28.26 -11.64
N PRO A 169 -9.11 -27.75 -12.25
CA PRO A 169 -10.01 -26.79 -11.59
C PRO A 169 -10.70 -27.30 -10.32
N ILE A 170 -10.88 -28.62 -10.19
CA ILE A 170 -11.46 -29.25 -8.99
C ILE A 170 -10.40 -29.66 -7.96
N SER A 171 -9.12 -29.35 -8.24
CA SER A 171 -7.97 -29.78 -7.43
C SER A 171 -7.25 -28.60 -6.79
N MET A 172 -6.81 -28.76 -5.54
CA MET A 172 -5.95 -27.77 -4.88
C MET A 172 -4.49 -27.85 -5.35
N MET A 173 -3.99 -29.07 -5.53
CA MET A 173 -2.63 -29.39 -5.95
C MET A 173 -2.66 -30.32 -7.15
N VAL A 174 -1.77 -30.08 -8.11
CA VAL A 174 -1.59 -30.96 -9.26
C VAL A 174 -0.16 -31.50 -9.29
N GLU A 175 -0.03 -32.80 -9.43
CA GLU A 175 1.21 -33.50 -9.75
C GLU A 175 1.10 -34.16 -11.12
N ILE A 176 2.06 -33.87 -12.01
CA ILE A 176 2.15 -34.46 -13.34
C ILE A 176 3.45 -35.27 -13.43
N GLY A 177 3.31 -36.56 -13.71
CA GLY A 177 4.41 -37.46 -14.05
C GLY A 177 4.65 -37.55 -15.56
N ASN A 178 5.92 -37.62 -15.96
CA ASN A 178 6.40 -37.95 -17.31
C ASN A 178 5.79 -37.12 -18.46
N ILE A 179 6.15 -35.84 -18.54
CA ILE A 179 6.01 -35.08 -19.78
C ILE A 179 7.13 -35.56 -20.71
N SER A 180 6.79 -36.31 -21.75
CA SER A 180 7.78 -36.89 -22.68
C SER A 180 8.65 -35.79 -23.30
N SER A 181 9.97 -35.93 -23.17
CA SER A 181 10.97 -35.00 -23.74
C SER A 181 11.16 -35.12 -25.25
N ASP A 182 10.50 -36.08 -25.90
CA ASP A 182 10.72 -36.40 -27.32
C ASP A 182 9.99 -35.46 -28.28
N HIS A 183 9.12 -34.61 -27.75
CA HIS A 183 8.50 -33.54 -28.51
C HIS A 183 8.83 -32.20 -27.86
N LYS A 184 9.08 -31.20 -28.71
CA LYS A 184 9.24 -29.76 -28.41
C LYS A 184 7.95 -29.16 -27.78
N GLU A 185 7.24 -29.91 -26.94
CA GLU A 185 6.07 -29.43 -26.25
C GLU A 185 6.52 -28.67 -25.01
N ASN A 186 6.40 -27.35 -25.11
CA ASN A 186 6.93 -26.44 -24.11
C ASN A 186 6.25 -26.67 -22.77
N ILE A 187 7.06 -26.90 -21.74
CA ILE A 187 6.67 -26.87 -20.32
C ILE A 187 5.90 -25.56 -20.00
N SER A 188 6.17 -24.49 -20.75
CA SER A 188 5.43 -23.22 -20.71
C SER A 188 3.92 -23.38 -20.81
N GLU A 189 3.42 -24.36 -21.59
CA GLU A 189 1.98 -24.60 -21.70
C GLU A 189 1.42 -24.91 -20.33
N PHE A 190 2.04 -25.80 -19.54
CA PHE A 190 1.60 -26.15 -18.18
C PHE A 190 1.85 -25.03 -17.15
N LEU A 191 2.93 -24.25 -17.32
CA LEU A 191 3.31 -23.17 -16.37
C LEU A 191 2.41 -21.93 -16.46
N THR A 192 1.75 -21.70 -17.59
CA THR A 192 0.81 -20.57 -17.77
C THR A 192 -0.52 -20.75 -17.04
N TRP A 193 -0.85 -21.98 -16.61
CA TRP A 193 -2.11 -22.27 -15.94
C TRP A 193 -2.12 -21.73 -14.51
N ASN A 194 -3.24 -21.10 -14.15
CA ASN A 194 -3.46 -20.44 -12.85
C ASN A 194 -3.82 -21.48 -11.76
N VAL A 195 -2.95 -22.47 -11.55
CA VAL A 195 -3.10 -23.48 -10.49
C VAL A 195 -2.40 -23.01 -9.23
N THR A 196 -2.92 -23.39 -8.05
CA THR A 196 -2.37 -22.97 -6.77
C THR A 196 -1.03 -23.65 -6.45
N PHE A 197 -0.94 -24.97 -6.65
CA PHE A 197 0.28 -25.76 -6.45
C PHE A 197 0.48 -26.69 -7.64
N LEU A 198 1.64 -26.62 -8.30
CA LEU A 198 2.00 -27.46 -9.43
C LEU A 198 3.32 -28.18 -9.15
N THR A 199 3.32 -29.50 -9.34
CA THR A 199 4.50 -30.35 -9.23
C THR A 199 4.72 -31.10 -10.53
N LEU A 200 5.86 -30.89 -11.16
CA LEU A 200 6.28 -31.59 -12.38
C LEU A 200 7.38 -32.59 -12.01
N LYS A 201 7.17 -33.87 -12.33
CA LYS A 201 8.14 -34.94 -12.08
C LYS A 201 8.47 -35.67 -13.37
N ASN A 202 9.77 -35.84 -13.63
CA ASN A 202 10.23 -36.71 -14.70
C ASN A 202 11.43 -37.54 -14.20
N SER A 203 11.19 -38.84 -14.04
CA SER A 203 12.19 -39.81 -13.58
C SER A 203 13.21 -40.16 -14.66
N ARG A 204 12.90 -39.98 -15.95
CA ARG A 204 13.72 -40.42 -17.09
C ARG A 204 14.60 -39.30 -17.63
N ASN A 205 14.01 -38.19 -18.05
CA ASN A 205 14.70 -37.09 -18.72
C ASN A 205 14.52 -35.75 -17.98
N PRO A 206 15.55 -34.89 -17.95
CA PRO A 206 15.43 -33.62 -17.28
C PRO A 206 14.60 -32.62 -18.08
N PHE A 207 13.83 -31.79 -17.37
CA PHE A 207 13.04 -30.70 -17.93
C PHE A 207 13.95 -29.58 -18.44
N LYS A 208 14.07 -29.42 -19.76
CA LYS A 208 14.77 -28.26 -20.34
C LYS A 208 13.96 -27.00 -20.04
N LEU A 209 14.50 -26.14 -19.19
CA LEU A 209 13.90 -24.86 -18.79
C LEU A 209 14.73 -23.72 -19.35
N GLY A 210 14.11 -22.85 -20.14
CA GLY A 210 14.65 -21.55 -20.48
C GLY A 210 14.23 -20.48 -19.47
N LEU A 211 14.83 -19.30 -19.60
CA LEU A 211 14.43 -18.11 -18.85
C LEU A 211 12.93 -17.83 -19.00
N ASN A 212 12.42 -17.88 -20.23
CA ASN A 212 11.03 -17.52 -20.54
C ASN A 212 10.01 -18.45 -19.87
N ASP A 213 10.35 -19.72 -19.64
CA ASP A 213 9.46 -20.70 -19.02
C ASP A 213 9.20 -20.37 -17.54
N LEU A 214 10.26 -20.01 -16.80
CA LEU A 214 10.12 -19.50 -15.44
C LEU A 214 9.43 -18.12 -15.43
N LEU A 215 9.60 -17.35 -16.51
CA LEU A 215 9.02 -16.02 -16.63
C LEU A 215 7.48 -16.04 -16.89
N VAL A 216 6.92 -17.12 -17.42
CA VAL A 216 5.46 -17.22 -17.67
C VAL A 216 4.70 -17.94 -16.56
N THR A 217 5.39 -18.38 -15.50
CA THR A 217 4.79 -19.13 -14.40
C THR A 217 3.74 -18.28 -13.66
N ASN A 218 2.50 -18.75 -13.67
CA ASN A 218 1.36 -18.11 -12.99
C ASN A 218 0.93 -18.85 -11.70
N THR A 219 1.72 -19.82 -11.25
CA THR A 219 1.42 -20.70 -10.10
C THR A 219 1.97 -20.12 -8.78
N LYS A 220 1.25 -20.27 -7.66
CA LYS A 220 1.73 -19.81 -6.34
C LYS A 220 2.87 -20.66 -5.78
N MET A 221 2.81 -21.98 -5.91
CA MET A 221 3.91 -22.87 -5.53
C MET A 221 4.23 -23.82 -6.67
N LEU A 222 5.43 -23.70 -7.22
CA LEU A 222 5.93 -24.52 -8.32
C LEU A 222 7.04 -25.43 -7.81
N THR A 223 6.94 -26.72 -8.09
CA THR A 223 8.02 -27.70 -7.88
C THR A 223 8.33 -28.39 -9.20
N ILE A 224 9.57 -28.29 -9.68
CA ILE A 224 10.05 -29.03 -10.85
C ILE A 224 11.17 -29.94 -10.38
N ASN A 225 10.91 -31.24 -10.44
CA ASN A 225 11.92 -32.24 -10.14
C ASN A 225 12.70 -32.57 -11.41
N ASN A 226 14.03 -32.67 -11.31
CA ASN A 226 14.91 -32.95 -12.45
C ASN A 226 14.88 -31.85 -13.52
N ALA A 227 15.08 -30.59 -13.11
CA ALA A 227 15.23 -29.44 -13.99
C ALA A 227 16.60 -29.42 -14.69
N ASN A 228 16.64 -28.90 -15.92
CA ASN A 228 17.86 -28.59 -16.66
C ASN A 228 17.78 -27.14 -17.15
N ILE A 229 18.44 -26.24 -16.42
CA ILE A 229 18.58 -24.82 -16.72
C ILE A 229 20.05 -24.47 -16.57
N THR A 230 20.58 -23.61 -17.44
CA THR A 230 21.98 -23.17 -17.31
C THR A 230 22.12 -22.17 -16.15
N GLU A 231 23.30 -22.15 -15.51
CA GLU A 231 23.61 -21.19 -14.44
C GLU A 231 23.43 -19.74 -14.91
N LYS A 232 23.78 -19.48 -16.18
CA LYS A 232 23.62 -18.17 -16.82
C LYS A 232 22.14 -17.78 -16.97
N GLU A 233 21.28 -18.71 -17.35
CA GLU A 233 19.84 -18.47 -17.45
C GLU A 233 19.20 -18.27 -16.08
N LEU A 234 19.58 -19.08 -15.09
CA LEU A 234 19.12 -18.93 -13.71
C LEU A 234 19.59 -17.59 -13.10
N ASN A 235 20.84 -17.19 -13.36
CA ASN A 235 21.36 -15.86 -12.98
C ASN A 235 20.56 -14.73 -13.63
N ARG A 236 20.27 -14.83 -14.93
CA ARG A 236 19.44 -13.86 -15.66
C ARG A 236 18.02 -13.80 -15.09
N PHE A 237 17.41 -14.94 -14.79
CA PHE A 237 16.11 -15.03 -14.15
C PHE A 237 16.10 -14.31 -12.80
N LEU A 238 17.07 -14.61 -11.93
CA LEU A 238 17.19 -13.96 -10.61
C LEU A 238 17.40 -12.45 -10.74
N LYS A 239 18.23 -12.00 -11.68
CA LYS A 239 18.45 -10.57 -11.95
C LYS A 239 17.19 -9.86 -12.47
N LEU A 240 16.43 -10.50 -13.36
CA LEU A 240 15.15 -9.96 -13.85
C LEU A 240 14.08 -9.94 -12.77
N TRP A 241 14.00 -11.00 -11.97
CA TRP A 241 13.15 -11.09 -10.79
C TRP A 241 13.51 -10.02 -9.73
N MET A 242 14.79 -9.63 -9.63
CA MET A 242 15.25 -8.52 -8.81
C MET A 242 14.94 -7.14 -9.42
N LYS A 243 14.87 -6.99 -10.75
CA LYS A 243 14.73 -5.72 -11.47
C LYS A 243 13.28 -5.23 -11.72
N ARG A 244 12.27 -5.93 -11.20
CA ARG A 244 10.83 -5.58 -11.23
C ARG A 244 10.21 -5.55 -12.65
N ASN A 245 9.58 -6.65 -13.04
CA ASN A 245 8.58 -6.69 -14.12
C ASN A 245 7.19 -6.98 -13.53
N GLN A 246 6.16 -6.25 -13.98
CA GLN A 246 4.79 -6.26 -13.43
C GLN A 246 4.07 -7.63 -13.56
N SER A 247 4.63 -8.60 -14.29
CA SER A 247 4.07 -9.93 -14.52
C SER A 247 4.48 -11.01 -13.50
N PHE A 248 5.43 -10.74 -12.59
CA PHE A 248 6.11 -11.79 -11.77
C PHE A 248 5.56 -12.08 -10.37
N TYR A 249 4.38 -11.58 -10.02
CA TYR A 249 3.96 -11.48 -8.61
C TYR A 249 3.22 -12.70 -8.03
N GLN A 250 3.01 -13.78 -8.79
CA GLN A 250 2.25 -14.94 -8.32
C GLN A 250 3.07 -15.97 -7.50
N PRO A 251 4.32 -16.36 -7.87
CA PRO A 251 5.00 -17.46 -7.17
C PRO A 251 5.49 -17.04 -5.78
N LYS A 252 4.94 -17.68 -4.75
CA LYS A 252 5.46 -17.64 -3.36
C LYS A 252 6.69 -18.52 -3.19
N MET A 253 6.76 -19.63 -3.93
CA MET A 253 7.85 -20.59 -3.83
C MET A 253 8.08 -21.28 -5.18
N ILE A 254 9.34 -21.34 -5.61
CA ILE A 254 9.79 -22.17 -6.73
C ILE A 254 10.85 -23.11 -6.19
N ARG A 255 10.62 -24.42 -6.32
CA ARG A 255 11.58 -25.47 -5.97
C ARG A 255 12.04 -26.15 -7.26
N LEU A 256 13.34 -26.08 -7.53
CA LEU A 256 13.97 -26.79 -8.63
C LEU A 256 14.92 -27.82 -8.03
N THR A 257 14.85 -29.07 -8.48
CA THR A 257 15.88 -30.09 -8.17
C THR A 257 16.63 -30.46 -9.42
N PHE A 258 17.93 -30.65 -9.31
CA PHE A 258 18.84 -30.89 -10.43
C PHE A 258 19.49 -32.27 -10.26
N ARG A 259 19.80 -32.95 -11.37
CA ARG A 259 20.60 -34.19 -11.35
C ARG A 259 22.08 -33.90 -11.12
N ASN A 260 22.56 -32.80 -11.68
CA ASN A 260 23.94 -32.36 -11.56
C ASN A 260 24.02 -31.19 -10.57
N GLU A 261 25.16 -31.07 -9.90
CA GLU A 261 25.45 -29.93 -9.05
C GLU A 261 25.55 -28.65 -9.89
N LEU A 262 24.93 -27.56 -9.42
CA LEU A 262 25.03 -26.25 -10.04
C LEU A 262 26.19 -25.46 -9.42
N ASN A 263 26.90 -24.70 -10.24
CA ASN A 263 27.85 -23.72 -9.72
C ASN A 263 27.09 -22.51 -9.10
N ILE A 264 26.95 -22.52 -7.78
CA ILE A 264 26.25 -21.47 -7.03
C ILE A 264 26.91 -20.09 -7.23
N GLU A 265 28.23 -20.03 -7.39
CA GLU A 265 28.95 -18.76 -7.60
C GLU A 265 28.58 -18.14 -8.95
N GLU A 266 28.49 -18.94 -10.01
CA GLU A 266 28.02 -18.48 -11.32
C GLU A 266 26.56 -18.04 -11.29
N VAL A 267 25.69 -18.82 -10.64
CA VAL A 267 24.27 -18.48 -10.48
C VAL A 267 24.10 -17.15 -9.75
N LEU A 268 24.95 -16.85 -8.76
CA LEU A 268 24.82 -15.66 -7.92
C LEU A 268 25.72 -14.48 -8.33
N LYS A 269 26.51 -14.64 -9.39
CA LYS A 269 27.46 -13.62 -9.88
C LYS A 269 26.80 -12.26 -10.11
N GLY A 270 27.30 -11.25 -9.39
CA GLY A 270 26.83 -9.86 -9.46
C GLY A 270 25.57 -9.56 -8.64
N MET A 271 25.22 -10.39 -7.65
CA MET A 271 24.13 -10.15 -6.69
C MET A 271 24.65 -9.98 -5.25
N LYS A 272 24.03 -9.08 -4.46
CA LYS A 272 24.36 -8.91 -3.03
C LYS A 272 23.68 -10.01 -2.21
N GLN A 273 24.46 -10.73 -1.42
CA GLN A 273 24.02 -11.90 -0.65
C GLN A 273 24.20 -11.66 0.86
N GLN A 274 23.29 -12.19 1.67
CA GLN A 274 23.46 -12.33 3.11
C GLN A 274 23.32 -13.81 3.48
N ILE A 275 24.29 -14.34 4.20
CA ILE A 275 24.24 -15.70 4.74
C ILE A 275 23.27 -15.70 5.91
N VAL A 276 22.25 -16.55 5.86
CA VAL A 276 21.35 -16.76 7.01
C VAL A 276 21.95 -17.87 7.87
N LYS A 277 21.94 -17.70 9.20
CA LYS A 277 22.46 -18.68 10.17
C LYS A 277 21.64 -19.98 10.13
N GLN A 278 21.95 -20.83 9.14
CA GLN A 278 21.77 -22.30 9.08
C GLN A 278 22.19 -22.77 7.67
N GLY A 279 23.49 -23.02 7.49
CA GLY A 279 24.14 -23.91 6.52
C GLY A 279 23.96 -23.73 5.00
N TRP A 280 22.75 -23.50 4.48
CA TRP A 280 22.45 -23.69 3.05
C TRP A 280 21.44 -22.67 2.50
N GLN A 281 21.08 -21.65 3.28
CA GLN A 281 20.11 -20.63 2.89
C GLN A 281 20.79 -19.27 2.63
N LEU A 282 20.67 -18.78 1.40
CA LEU A 282 21.16 -17.47 1.01
C LEU A 282 19.98 -16.51 0.84
N LYS A 283 20.04 -15.38 1.56
CA LYS A 283 19.08 -14.29 1.42
C LYS A 283 19.57 -13.31 0.37
N LEU A 284 18.83 -13.23 -0.74
CA LEU A 284 19.03 -12.18 -1.74
C LEU A 284 18.29 -10.92 -1.31
N CYS A 285 19.05 -9.87 -0.98
CA CYS A 285 18.46 -8.60 -0.56
C CYS A 285 18.11 -7.75 -1.79
N ARG A 286 16.81 -7.52 -1.99
CA ARG A 286 16.30 -6.49 -2.91
C ARG A 286 16.52 -5.09 -2.32
N SER A 287 16.83 -4.12 -3.17
CA SER A 287 16.67 -2.70 -2.80
C SER A 287 15.19 -2.45 -2.47
N HIS A 288 14.91 -2.09 -1.22
CA HIS A 288 13.57 -2.03 -0.67
C HIS A 288 12.69 -1.00 -1.39
N THR A 289 11.71 -1.48 -2.15
CA THR A 289 10.47 -0.72 -2.40
C THR A 289 9.28 -1.61 -2.02
N LYS A 290 8.68 -1.32 -0.86
CA LYS A 290 7.43 -1.91 -0.38
C LYS A 290 6.33 -1.72 -1.43
N LEU A 291 5.55 -2.75 -1.74
CA LEU A 291 4.25 -2.61 -2.42
C LEU A 291 3.17 -3.46 -1.76
N MET A 292 1.96 -2.89 -1.76
CA MET A 292 0.76 -3.41 -1.14
C MET A 292 0.38 -4.83 -1.65
N PRO A 293 -0.09 -5.71 -0.76
CA PRO A 293 -0.47 -7.10 -1.08
C PRO A 293 -1.86 -7.26 -1.74
N ILE A 294 -2.60 -6.18 -2.01
CA ILE A 294 -3.97 -6.22 -2.53
C ILE A 294 -3.99 -5.76 -4.00
N ARG A 295 -4.75 -6.47 -4.85
CA ARG A 295 -5.03 -6.06 -6.26
C ARG A 295 -5.96 -4.84 -6.34
N PHE A 296 -5.71 -3.81 -5.52
CA PHE A 296 -6.53 -2.60 -5.44
C PHE A 296 -6.70 -1.96 -6.83
N LEU A 297 -5.60 -1.82 -7.58
CA LEU A 297 -5.57 -1.24 -8.92
C LEU A 297 -6.23 -2.11 -10.02
N SER A 298 -6.74 -3.28 -9.67
CA SER A 298 -7.46 -4.19 -10.58
C SER A 298 -8.98 -4.08 -10.44
N LEU A 299 -9.46 -3.30 -9.46
CA LEU A 299 -10.88 -3.03 -9.28
C LEU A 299 -11.43 -2.20 -10.46
N PRO A 300 -12.70 -2.37 -10.83
CA PRO A 300 -13.42 -1.46 -11.71
C PRO A 300 -13.30 0.01 -11.24
N VAL A 301 -13.39 0.95 -12.19
CA VAL A 301 -13.19 2.39 -11.90
C VAL A 301 -14.17 2.91 -10.85
N ALA A 302 -15.43 2.47 -10.89
CA ALA A 302 -16.44 2.86 -9.90
C ALA A 302 -16.08 2.38 -8.48
N ASP A 303 -15.63 1.12 -8.36
CA ASP A 303 -15.23 0.54 -7.07
C ASP A 303 -13.94 1.18 -6.53
N LEU A 304 -13.00 1.53 -7.43
CA LEU A 304 -11.81 2.31 -7.07
C LEU A 304 -12.19 3.67 -6.49
N GLN A 305 -13.10 4.38 -7.15
CA GLN A 305 -13.54 5.71 -6.72
C GLN A 305 -14.24 5.63 -5.36
N TYR A 306 -15.17 4.69 -5.21
CA TYR A 306 -15.86 4.43 -3.95
C TYR A 306 -14.87 4.12 -2.82
N ALA A 307 -13.87 3.25 -3.08
CA ALA A 307 -12.87 2.91 -2.08
C ALA A 307 -12.01 4.12 -1.67
N LEU A 308 -11.63 4.99 -2.62
CA LEU A 308 -10.90 6.23 -2.30
C LEU A 308 -11.74 7.20 -1.47
N GLU A 309 -13.05 7.25 -1.71
CA GLU A 309 -13.98 8.09 -0.95
C GLU A 309 -14.17 7.57 0.49
N CYS A 310 -14.07 6.26 0.69
CA CYS A 310 -14.11 5.64 2.01
C CYS A 310 -12.79 5.73 2.80
N MET A 311 -11.63 5.86 2.15
CA MET A 311 -10.32 5.93 2.82
C MET A 311 -10.13 7.24 3.57
N ASP A 312 -9.67 7.20 4.82
CA ASP A 312 -9.28 8.42 5.53
C ASP A 312 -8.08 9.14 4.88
N ILE A 313 -7.86 10.41 5.23
CA ILE A 313 -6.82 11.23 4.60
C ILE A 313 -5.42 10.64 4.80
N GLY A 314 -5.14 10.03 5.96
CA GLY A 314 -3.86 9.38 6.24
C GLY A 314 -3.66 8.16 5.35
N ASP A 315 -4.70 7.37 5.15
CA ASP A 315 -4.70 6.19 4.28
C ASP A 315 -4.54 6.58 2.80
N LEU A 316 -5.18 7.67 2.36
CA LEU A 316 -4.98 8.24 1.02
C LEU A 316 -3.54 8.69 0.79
N ILE A 317 -2.93 9.35 1.78
CA ILE A 317 -1.52 9.73 1.73
C ILE A 317 -0.65 8.47 1.67
N ALA A 318 -0.91 7.45 2.49
CA ALA A 318 -0.17 6.18 2.46
C ALA A 318 -0.28 5.47 1.10
N LEU A 319 -1.48 5.43 0.52
CA LEU A 319 -1.73 4.88 -0.82
C LEU A 319 -0.93 5.64 -1.89
N SER A 320 -0.89 6.97 -1.81
CA SER A 320 -0.14 7.82 -2.75
C SER A 320 1.37 7.54 -2.71
N LEU A 321 1.91 7.04 -1.59
CA LEU A 321 3.32 6.70 -1.46
C LEU A 321 3.71 5.37 -2.11
N CYS A 322 2.74 4.51 -2.42
CA CYS A 322 2.98 3.15 -2.91
C CYS A 322 3.52 3.08 -4.34
N SER A 323 3.07 3.96 -5.24
CA SER A 323 3.50 3.97 -6.64
C SER A 323 3.12 5.28 -7.35
N LYS A 324 3.71 5.55 -8.52
CA LYS A 324 3.30 6.68 -9.36
C LYS A 324 1.82 6.57 -9.79
N ARG A 325 1.33 5.36 -10.05
CA ARG A 325 -0.06 5.12 -10.46
C ARG A 325 -1.05 5.41 -9.33
N THR A 326 -0.79 4.90 -8.13
CA THR A 326 -1.62 5.21 -6.95
C THR A 326 -1.55 6.68 -6.56
N LYS A 327 -0.39 7.33 -6.71
CA LYS A 327 -0.26 8.78 -6.52
C LYS A 327 -1.16 9.57 -7.46
N ASN A 328 -1.16 9.22 -8.75
CA ASN A 328 -2.03 9.87 -9.74
C ASN A 328 -3.51 9.62 -9.45
N LEU A 329 -3.85 8.42 -9.00
CA LEU A 329 -5.21 8.07 -8.62
C LEU A 329 -5.72 8.90 -7.42
N VAL A 330 -4.88 9.09 -6.39
CA VAL A 330 -5.21 9.95 -5.25
C VAL A 330 -5.37 11.41 -5.69
N LYS A 331 -4.49 11.90 -6.58
CA LYS A 331 -4.60 13.25 -7.16
C LYS A 331 -5.90 13.47 -7.96
N SER A 332 -6.38 12.44 -8.66
CA SER A 332 -7.62 12.50 -9.43
C SER A 332 -8.86 12.22 -8.59
N SER A 333 -8.70 11.85 -7.31
CA SER A 333 -9.85 11.62 -6.43
C SER A 333 -10.53 12.94 -6.09
N ASN A 334 -11.85 12.90 -5.85
CA ASN A 334 -12.62 14.08 -5.44
C ASN A 334 -12.39 14.45 -3.96
N ARG A 335 -11.51 13.71 -3.26
CA ARG A 335 -11.18 13.93 -1.85
C ARG A 335 -10.13 15.05 -1.77
N ASN A 336 -10.51 16.12 -1.10
CA ASN A 336 -9.65 17.29 -0.97
C ASN A 336 -8.75 17.14 0.26
N ILE A 337 -7.45 16.97 0.03
CA ILE A 337 -6.46 17.12 1.10
C ILE A 337 -6.33 18.62 1.38
N GLU A 338 -6.61 19.02 2.62
CA GLU A 338 -6.54 20.40 3.06
C GLU A 338 -5.15 21.03 2.86
N PRO A 339 -5.05 22.36 2.82
CA PRO A 339 -3.77 23.06 2.78
C PRO A 339 -2.88 22.64 3.94
N ILE A 340 -1.59 22.52 3.65
CA ILE A 340 -0.60 22.03 4.61
C ILE A 340 -0.01 23.22 5.34
N SER A 341 0.00 23.14 6.67
CA SER A 341 0.78 24.04 7.52
C SER A 341 2.05 23.34 7.97
N ALA A 342 3.10 24.09 8.25
CA ALA A 342 4.34 23.57 8.77
C ALA A 342 4.77 24.37 10.01
N GLU A 343 5.32 23.70 11.00
CA GLU A 343 5.95 24.33 12.16
C GLU A 343 7.38 23.81 12.29
N VAL A 344 8.33 24.72 12.44
CA VAL A 344 9.72 24.39 12.76
C VAL A 344 9.87 24.52 14.27
N TYR A 345 10.19 23.40 14.90
CA TYR A 345 10.40 23.33 16.34
C TYR A 345 11.65 22.52 16.62
N LYS A 346 12.61 23.11 17.35
CA LYS A 346 13.94 22.52 17.58
C LYS A 346 14.60 22.14 16.25
N ASN A 347 14.94 20.86 16.07
CA ASN A 347 15.60 20.32 14.88
C ASN A 347 14.63 19.47 14.04
N THR A 348 13.35 19.83 14.04
CA THR A 348 12.30 19.06 13.35
C THR A 348 11.32 19.97 12.63
N ILE A 349 10.75 19.47 11.54
CA ILE A 349 9.66 20.11 10.80
C ILE A 349 8.39 19.29 11.02
N HIS A 350 7.38 19.92 11.59
CA HIS A 350 6.06 19.35 11.83
C HIS A 350 5.14 19.78 10.68
N LEU A 351 4.71 18.86 9.81
CA LEU A 351 3.67 19.14 8.83
C LEU A 351 2.31 18.80 9.44
N ILE A 352 1.40 19.76 9.40
CA ILE A 352 0.07 19.66 9.98
C ILE A 352 -0.95 19.70 8.83
N ILE A 353 -1.76 18.65 8.75
CA ILE A 353 -2.89 18.55 7.83
C ILE A 353 -4.15 18.35 8.68
N LYS A 354 -5.05 19.33 8.63
CA LYS A 354 -6.32 19.30 9.36
C LYS A 354 -7.22 18.15 8.87
N PRO A 355 -8.10 17.60 9.74
CA PRO A 355 -8.29 18.00 11.14
C PRO A 355 -7.20 17.46 12.10
N ASN A 356 -6.66 16.24 11.89
CA ASN A 356 -5.90 15.54 12.94
C ASN A 356 -4.64 14.78 12.47
N LEU A 357 -4.00 15.17 11.36
CA LEU A 357 -2.78 14.50 10.90
C LEU A 357 -1.56 15.38 11.14
N GLN A 358 -0.62 14.88 11.93
CA GLN A 358 0.66 15.54 12.18
C GLN A 358 1.81 14.63 11.76
N PHE A 359 2.68 15.14 10.90
CA PHE A 359 3.85 14.43 10.41
C PHE A 359 5.12 15.11 10.90
N LEU A 360 5.96 14.36 11.59
CA LEU A 360 7.23 14.83 12.12
C LEU A 360 8.38 14.39 11.22
N LEU A 361 9.05 15.37 10.61
CA LEU A 361 10.25 15.18 9.82
C LEU A 361 11.46 15.48 10.72
N ARG A 362 12.31 14.47 10.90
CA ARG A 362 13.59 14.60 11.60
C ARG A 362 14.74 14.61 10.60
N ASP A 363 15.86 15.19 11.00
CA ASP A 363 17.04 15.37 10.14
C ASP A 363 17.83 14.07 9.92
N ASP A 364 17.64 13.09 10.82
CA ASP A 364 18.48 11.91 11.00
C ASP A 364 17.98 10.63 10.30
N TYR A 365 16.84 10.65 9.59
CA TYR A 365 16.28 9.41 9.02
C TYR A 365 15.58 9.56 7.67
N PHE A 366 15.66 8.49 6.86
CA PHE A 366 14.79 8.20 5.70
C PHE A 366 13.32 7.89 6.11
N SER A 367 12.88 8.44 7.25
CA SER A 367 11.60 8.13 7.89
C SER A 367 10.91 9.37 8.44
N ILE A 368 9.59 9.33 8.41
CA ILE A 368 8.69 10.34 8.95
C ILE A 368 7.78 9.68 9.98
N ALA A 369 7.52 10.34 11.11
CA ALA A 369 6.59 9.84 12.10
C ALA A 369 5.21 10.50 11.91
N LEU A 370 4.17 9.70 11.78
CA LEU A 370 2.78 10.14 11.74
C LEU A 370 2.18 9.97 13.14
N TYR A 371 1.65 11.05 13.69
CA TYR A 371 0.86 11.05 14.91
C TYR A 371 -0.61 11.02 14.51
N ARG A 372 -1.27 9.89 14.80
CA ARG A 372 -2.72 9.72 14.75
C ARG A 372 -3.19 9.68 16.22
N GLY A 373 -4.40 10.12 16.54
CA GLY A 373 -4.89 10.22 17.94
C GLY A 373 -4.72 8.95 18.79
N ASP A 374 -4.49 7.81 18.15
CA ASP A 374 -4.45 6.47 18.73
C ASP A 374 -3.02 5.87 18.76
N GLY A 375 -2.00 6.59 18.27
CA GLY A 375 -0.60 6.12 18.27
C GLY A 375 0.36 6.82 17.29
N ILE A 376 1.62 6.40 17.32
CA ILE A 376 2.69 6.92 16.44
C ILE A 376 3.06 5.85 15.41
N GLU A 377 2.91 6.16 14.13
CA GLU A 377 3.37 5.32 13.01
C GLU A 377 4.68 5.84 12.44
N ILE A 378 5.62 4.95 12.12
CA ILE A 378 6.89 5.34 11.47
C ILE A 378 6.87 4.88 10.02
N TRP A 379 6.81 5.85 9.10
CA TRP A 379 6.83 5.60 7.67
C TRP A 379 8.24 5.74 7.13
N ARG A 380 8.71 4.77 6.34
CA ARG A 380 10.07 4.74 5.78
C ARG A 380 10.02 4.63 4.26
N LYS A 381 10.73 5.50 3.55
CA LYS A 381 10.86 5.46 2.10
C LYS A 381 12.30 5.70 1.68
N PRO A 382 13.03 4.65 1.23
CA PRO A 382 14.43 4.79 0.84
C PRO A 382 14.61 5.86 -0.25
N GLY A 383 15.61 6.73 -0.07
CA GLY A 383 15.89 7.85 -0.97
C GLY A 383 15.02 9.09 -0.78
N PHE A 384 13.99 9.05 0.08
CA PHE A 384 13.26 10.27 0.46
C PHE A 384 14.02 11.00 1.56
N THR A 385 14.40 12.24 1.25
CA THR A 385 14.83 13.25 2.23
C THR A 385 13.63 14.12 2.63
N GLN A 386 13.80 15.07 3.55
CA GLN A 386 12.73 15.98 3.96
C GLN A 386 12.12 16.76 2.78
N CYS A 387 12.95 17.23 1.84
CA CYS A 387 12.46 17.93 0.65
C CYS A 387 11.59 17.02 -0.25
N HIS A 388 11.92 15.73 -0.36
CA HIS A 388 11.10 14.77 -1.10
C HIS A 388 9.75 14.52 -0.43
N TRP A 389 9.72 14.47 0.92
CA TRP A 389 8.47 14.37 1.67
C TRP A 389 7.59 15.59 1.45
N ILE A 390 8.12 16.80 1.69
CA ILE A 390 7.39 18.07 1.50
C ILE A 390 6.87 18.17 0.06
N ALA A 391 7.72 17.92 -0.94
CA ALA A 391 7.31 17.94 -2.34
C ALA A 391 6.23 16.89 -2.66
N HIS A 392 6.28 15.72 -2.03
CA HIS A 392 5.24 14.70 -2.19
C HIS A 392 3.91 15.17 -1.63
N PHE A 393 3.90 15.69 -0.41
CA PHE A 393 2.72 16.22 0.26
C PHE A 393 2.08 17.38 -0.52
N LEU A 394 2.88 18.37 -0.95
CA LEU A 394 2.39 19.47 -1.79
C LEU A 394 1.83 18.98 -3.12
N SER A 395 2.41 17.93 -3.71
CA SER A 395 1.93 17.42 -5.00
C SER A 395 0.57 16.72 -4.93
N ILE A 396 0.13 16.27 -3.75
CA ILE A 396 -1.17 15.63 -3.54
C ILE A 396 -2.18 16.56 -2.85
N SER A 397 -1.71 17.67 -2.27
CA SER A 397 -2.57 18.74 -1.77
C SER A 397 -3.11 19.61 -2.91
N ARG A 398 -4.18 20.36 -2.63
CA ARG A 398 -4.68 21.40 -3.54
C ARG A 398 -3.70 22.56 -3.71
N THR A 399 -2.85 22.79 -2.70
CA THR A 399 -1.90 23.90 -2.73
C THR A 399 -0.52 23.43 -3.14
N SER A 400 0.09 24.14 -4.09
CA SER A 400 1.48 23.91 -4.51
C SER A 400 2.51 24.51 -3.54
N MET A 401 2.04 25.17 -2.48
CA MET A 401 2.82 25.83 -1.44
C MET A 401 2.25 25.50 -0.07
N ILE A 402 3.11 25.55 0.94
CA ILE A 402 2.71 25.46 2.35
C ILE A 402 1.92 26.74 2.68
N GLN A 403 0.74 26.61 3.26
CA GLN A 403 -0.10 27.77 3.55
C GLN A 403 0.55 28.67 4.61
N LYS A 404 1.07 28.06 5.67
CA LYS A 404 1.68 28.76 6.78
C LYS A 404 2.88 27.97 7.29
N LEU A 405 4.06 28.59 7.32
CA LEU A 405 5.28 28.07 7.92
C LEU A 405 5.57 28.86 9.20
N ILE A 406 5.45 28.22 10.35
CA ILE A 406 5.65 28.83 11.67
C ILE A 406 7.07 28.55 12.15
N ILE A 407 7.78 29.57 12.62
CA ILE A 407 9.06 29.44 13.32
C ILE A 407 8.81 29.71 14.80
N SER A 408 9.14 28.74 15.64
CA SER A 408 8.97 28.79 17.09
C SER A 408 10.33 29.02 17.79
N ASN A 409 10.34 29.67 18.97
CA ASN A 409 11.58 30.10 19.65
C ASN A 409 12.63 29.00 19.91
N ALA A 410 12.18 27.75 20.00
CA ALA A 410 13.07 26.62 20.31
C ALA A 410 13.98 26.19 19.14
N SER A 411 13.87 26.81 17.96
CA SER A 411 14.60 26.41 16.76
C SER A 411 16.02 26.98 16.68
N PRO A 412 17.07 26.15 16.56
CA PRO A 412 18.43 26.65 16.41
C PRO A 412 18.63 27.38 15.07
N ILE A 413 19.32 28.52 15.10
CA ILE A 413 19.64 29.32 13.91
C ILE A 413 20.32 28.51 12.76
N PRO A 414 21.23 27.56 13.04
CA PRO A 414 21.81 26.72 11.99
C PRO A 414 20.78 25.82 11.29
N TYR A 415 19.72 25.42 11.99
CA TYR A 415 18.67 24.58 11.42
C TYR A 415 17.84 25.30 10.35
N LEU A 416 17.76 26.64 10.41
CA LEU A 416 17.10 27.45 9.39
C LEU A 416 17.73 27.28 8.00
N ASP A 417 19.05 27.02 7.91
CA ASP A 417 19.71 26.73 6.63
C ASP A 417 19.27 25.39 6.05
N ILE A 418 18.98 24.42 6.92
CA ILE A 418 18.46 23.10 6.53
C ILE A 418 17.02 23.27 6.04
N VAL A 419 16.18 24.00 6.78
CA VAL A 419 14.82 24.36 6.34
C VAL A 419 14.87 25.04 4.97
N LYS A 420 15.75 26.02 4.77
CA LYS A 420 15.93 26.69 3.46
C LYS A 420 16.28 25.70 2.35
N LYS A 421 17.21 24.77 2.60
CA LYS A 421 17.58 23.70 1.64
C LYS A 421 16.41 22.79 1.30
N THR A 422 15.44 22.59 2.20
CA THR A 422 14.25 21.80 1.88
C THR A 422 13.30 22.49 0.89
N ASN A 423 13.51 23.78 0.62
CA ASN A 423 12.71 24.63 -0.25
C ASN A 423 11.19 24.57 0.00
N PRO A 424 10.72 24.81 1.24
CA PRO A 424 9.31 24.75 1.59
C PRO A 424 8.64 26.06 1.17
N ARG A 425 8.50 26.30 -0.14
CA ARG A 425 7.78 27.48 -0.65
C ARG A 425 6.47 27.64 0.12
N CYS A 426 6.27 28.80 0.73
CA CYS A 426 5.14 29.06 1.59
C CYS A 426 4.42 30.35 1.21
N PHE A 427 3.12 30.41 1.52
CA PHE A 427 2.36 31.64 1.38
C PHE A 427 2.73 32.60 2.51
N THR A 428 2.59 32.17 3.77
CA THR A 428 3.00 32.94 4.95
C THR A 428 4.15 32.26 5.69
N LEU A 429 5.24 32.99 5.92
CA LEU A 429 6.23 32.72 6.95
C LEU A 429 5.82 33.51 8.19
N ASP A 430 5.46 32.82 9.27
CA ASP A 430 5.01 33.40 10.52
C ASP A 430 6.07 33.15 11.61
N ILE A 431 6.59 34.22 12.19
CA ILE A 431 7.55 34.16 13.28
C ILE A 431 6.83 34.52 14.56
N SER A 432 6.75 33.56 15.47
CA SER A 432 5.97 33.69 16.69
C SER A 432 6.49 34.78 17.63
N ASP A 433 5.56 35.35 18.40
CA ASP A 433 5.77 36.35 19.45
C ASP A 433 6.84 35.94 20.48
N ASN A 434 6.96 34.64 20.77
CA ASN A 434 7.90 34.11 21.74
C ASN A 434 9.34 33.95 21.21
N CYS A 435 9.62 34.17 19.92
CA CYS A 435 10.96 34.04 19.34
C CYS A 435 11.93 35.11 19.85
N SER A 436 13.21 34.75 20.04
CA SER A 436 14.25 35.74 20.34
C SER A 436 14.47 36.70 19.16
N SER A 437 15.01 37.89 19.47
CA SER A 437 15.43 38.88 18.49
C SER A 437 16.39 38.30 17.45
N GLU A 438 17.43 37.58 17.89
CA GLU A 438 18.43 37.01 16.99
C GLU A 438 17.83 35.94 16.08
N LEU A 439 16.95 35.09 16.62
CA LEU A 439 16.27 34.07 15.84
C LEU A 439 15.34 34.69 14.80
N THR A 440 14.61 35.74 15.16
CA THR A 440 13.69 36.45 14.27
C THR A 440 14.43 37.06 13.08
N ILE A 441 15.49 37.83 13.35
CA ILE A 441 16.32 38.43 12.30
C ILE A 441 16.89 37.33 11.39
N ALA A 442 17.47 36.27 11.98
CA ALA A 442 18.01 35.16 11.21
C ALA A 442 16.95 34.43 10.37
N ALA A 443 15.74 34.24 10.88
CA ALA A 443 14.63 33.61 10.18
C ALA A 443 14.18 34.43 8.97
N VAL A 444 14.02 35.75 9.12
CA VAL A 444 13.66 36.62 8.00
C VAL A 444 14.76 36.65 6.93
N LEU A 445 16.03 36.82 7.33
CA LEU A 445 17.16 36.87 6.40
C LEU A 445 17.35 35.55 5.64
N LYS A 446 17.19 34.41 6.33
CA LYS A 446 17.41 33.09 5.71
C LYS A 446 16.20 32.61 4.92
N LEU A 447 14.99 32.82 5.43
CA LEU A 447 13.75 32.22 4.90
C LEU A 447 12.80 33.23 4.24
N GLY A 448 13.02 34.54 4.34
CA GLY A 448 12.07 35.52 3.78
C GLY A 448 11.79 35.33 2.28
N SER A 449 12.80 34.92 1.50
CA SER A 449 12.65 34.72 0.05
C SER A 449 11.84 33.48 -0.35
N ILE A 450 11.54 32.56 0.57
CA ILE A 450 10.67 31.40 0.29
C ILE A 450 9.19 31.70 0.54
N ALA A 451 8.87 32.87 1.12
CA ALA A 451 7.53 33.29 1.49
C ALA A 451 6.98 34.37 0.54
N ARG A 452 5.65 34.40 0.38
CA ARG A 452 4.95 35.54 -0.23
C ARG A 452 4.67 36.65 0.81
N LEU A 453 4.35 36.25 2.03
CA LEU A 453 4.13 37.10 3.19
C LEU A 453 5.06 36.67 4.31
N VAL A 454 5.86 37.61 4.82
CA VAL A 454 6.63 37.45 6.05
C VAL A 454 5.89 38.21 7.14
N LYS A 455 5.38 37.49 8.15
CA LYS A 455 4.69 38.03 9.31
C LYS A 455 5.57 37.86 10.54
N ILE A 456 5.75 38.94 11.28
CA ILE A 456 6.57 39.00 12.49
C ILE A 456 5.67 39.43 13.64
N ASP A 457 5.45 38.53 14.60
CA ASP A 457 4.55 38.78 15.76
C ASP A 457 5.31 39.22 17.03
N ASN A 458 6.64 39.33 16.97
CA ASN A 458 7.46 39.91 18.04
C ASN A 458 8.09 41.24 17.61
N ASP A 459 8.57 42.03 18.57
CA ASP A 459 9.49 43.14 18.29
C ASP A 459 10.93 42.60 18.30
N PRO A 460 11.56 42.34 17.13
CA PRO A 460 12.91 41.80 17.08
C PRO A 460 13.95 42.81 17.56
N PHE A 461 13.62 44.09 17.68
CA PHE A 461 14.60 45.12 18.01
C PHE A 461 14.53 45.53 19.47
N ASN A 462 13.43 45.26 20.17
CA ASN A 462 13.23 45.57 21.60
C ASN A 462 13.73 46.99 21.93
N ASN A 463 13.30 47.98 21.13
CA ASN A 463 13.73 49.38 21.17
C ASN A 463 15.22 49.70 20.85
N LYS A 464 16.05 48.75 20.42
CA LYS A 464 17.41 49.01 19.89
C LYS A 464 17.34 49.40 18.41
N ARG A 465 17.36 50.71 18.16
CA ARG A 465 17.02 51.42 16.92
C ARG A 465 17.86 51.16 15.64
N HIS A 466 18.78 50.19 15.62
CA HIS A 466 19.82 50.18 14.57
C HIS A 466 19.75 49.06 13.51
N HIS A 467 18.73 48.18 13.54
CA HIS A 467 18.73 47.00 12.67
C HIS A 467 17.44 46.77 11.86
N ILE A 468 16.42 47.63 11.95
CA ILE A 468 15.19 47.48 11.14
C ILE A 468 15.48 47.59 9.64
N SER A 469 16.44 48.43 9.27
CA SER A 469 16.92 48.60 7.90
C SER A 469 17.42 47.28 7.29
N GLU A 470 17.96 46.36 8.10
CA GLU A 470 18.39 45.03 7.63
C GLU A 470 17.22 44.20 7.10
N LEU A 471 16.01 44.40 7.63
CA LEU A 471 14.80 43.72 7.18
C LEU A 471 14.08 44.49 6.08
N LEU A 472 14.01 45.83 6.17
CA LEU A 472 13.29 46.66 5.19
C LEU A 472 13.97 46.70 3.82
N THR A 473 15.29 46.56 3.76
CA THR A 473 16.06 46.53 2.50
C THR A 473 15.90 45.23 1.71
N LEU A 474 15.29 44.20 2.31
CA LEU A 474 15.07 42.91 1.67
C LEU A 474 14.05 42.99 0.53
N ASN A 475 14.32 42.24 -0.53
CA ASN A 475 13.46 42.15 -1.70
C ASN A 475 12.21 41.26 -1.47
N LEU A 476 11.43 41.51 -0.42
CA LEU A 476 10.24 40.71 -0.07
C LEU A 476 9.02 41.13 -0.90
N HIS A 477 8.05 40.23 -1.04
CA HIS A 477 6.76 40.60 -1.65
C HIS A 477 5.88 41.32 -0.63
N TYR A 478 5.66 40.73 0.54
CA TYR A 478 4.93 41.37 1.64
C TYR A 478 5.70 41.18 2.96
N LEU A 479 5.99 42.28 3.64
CA LEU A 479 6.52 42.30 5.00
C LEU A 479 5.47 42.88 5.97
N CYS A 480 5.15 42.15 7.03
CA CYS A 480 4.14 42.53 8.02
C CYS A 480 4.75 42.43 9.43
N PHE A 481 4.79 43.55 10.14
CA PHE A 481 5.09 43.61 11.56
C PHE A 481 3.77 43.71 12.31
N ASN A 482 3.34 42.61 12.94
CA ASN A 482 2.06 42.51 13.64
C ASN A 482 2.30 42.58 15.16
N ILE A 483 2.88 43.70 15.59
CA ILE A 483 3.33 43.92 16.97
C ILE A 483 2.22 44.63 17.73
N MET A 484 1.32 43.87 18.36
CA MET A 484 0.14 44.45 19.01
C MET A 484 0.39 44.94 20.44
N GLN A 485 1.49 44.50 21.08
CA GLN A 485 1.72 44.68 22.51
C GLN A 485 2.67 45.83 22.85
N ASN A 486 3.46 46.31 21.88
CA ASN A 486 4.49 47.31 22.11
C ASN A 486 4.51 48.35 20.98
N PRO A 487 4.78 49.63 21.30
CA PRO A 487 4.95 50.67 20.29
C PRO A 487 6.18 50.40 19.43
N PHE A 488 5.99 50.36 18.12
CA PHE A 488 7.04 50.09 17.14
C PHE A 488 7.55 51.40 16.51
N LYS A 489 8.69 51.88 17.01
CA LYS A 489 9.25 53.19 16.61
C LYS A 489 9.81 53.14 15.19
N LEU A 490 9.40 54.11 14.37
CA LEU A 490 9.88 54.30 13.01
C LEU A 490 10.46 55.70 12.84
N GLU A 491 11.55 55.78 12.09
CA GLU A 491 12.13 57.03 11.62
C GLU A 491 11.87 57.21 10.12
N LEU A 492 11.93 58.45 9.63
CA LEU A 492 11.81 58.73 8.19
C LEU A 492 12.78 57.89 7.35
N SER A 493 14.02 57.70 7.82
CA SER A 493 15.02 56.90 7.13
C SER A 493 14.61 55.44 6.95
N ASP A 494 13.81 54.88 7.87
CA ASP A 494 13.36 53.49 7.78
C ASP A 494 12.38 53.32 6.63
N LEU A 495 11.38 54.23 6.52
CA LEU A 495 10.42 54.24 5.41
C LEU A 495 11.08 54.44 4.04
N LEU A 496 12.18 55.21 3.99
CA LEU A 496 12.93 55.44 2.75
C LEU A 496 13.74 54.21 2.30
N MET A 497 14.03 53.26 3.19
CA MET A 497 14.81 52.04 2.91
C MET A 497 13.93 50.85 2.53
N VAL A 498 12.60 51.00 2.56
CA VAL A 498 11.66 49.90 2.27
C VAL A 498 11.77 49.48 0.81
N ASN A 499 12.05 48.20 0.61
CA ASN A 499 12.26 47.60 -0.69
C ASN A 499 11.31 46.41 -0.97
N SER A 500 10.36 46.17 -0.07
CA SER A 500 9.25 45.23 -0.29
C SER A 500 8.15 45.84 -1.18
N GLU A 501 7.28 45.01 -1.76
CA GLU A 501 6.13 45.50 -2.54
C GLU A 501 5.00 45.99 -1.63
N HIS A 502 4.77 45.27 -0.53
CA HIS A 502 3.80 45.60 0.50
C HIS A 502 4.49 45.64 1.86
N LEU A 503 4.17 46.66 2.66
CA LEU A 503 4.60 46.81 4.05
C LEU A 503 3.37 47.09 4.92
N THR A 504 3.17 46.29 5.98
CA THR A 504 2.20 46.61 7.04
C THR A 504 2.93 46.65 8.39
N ILE A 505 2.65 47.68 9.19
CA ILE A 505 3.19 47.82 10.55
C ILE A 505 2.06 48.15 11.51
N GLU A 506 1.81 47.25 12.45
CA GLU A 506 0.93 47.45 13.59
C GLU A 506 1.66 48.21 14.70
N SER A 507 0.92 49.01 15.48
CA SER A 507 1.45 49.82 16.59
C SER A 507 2.59 50.77 16.20
N ALA A 508 2.57 51.31 14.99
CA ALA A 508 3.62 52.19 14.48
C ALA A 508 3.69 53.51 15.26
N VAL A 509 4.89 53.92 15.66
CA VAL A 509 5.15 55.25 16.23
C VAL A 509 6.02 56.02 15.27
N ILE A 510 5.39 56.93 14.52
CA ILE A 510 6.05 57.85 13.60
C ILE A 510 5.45 59.25 13.72
N PRO A 511 6.26 60.31 13.85
CA PRO A 511 5.75 61.68 13.87
C PRO A 511 5.05 62.05 12.56
N GLU A 512 3.94 62.80 12.64
CA GLU A 512 3.20 63.26 11.45
C GLU A 512 4.07 64.12 10.54
N LYS A 513 4.99 64.90 11.13
CA LYS A 513 6.01 65.68 10.39
C LYS A 513 6.91 64.79 9.52
N ASP A 514 7.21 63.57 9.97
CA ASP A 514 8.08 62.64 9.25
C ASP A 514 7.31 61.95 8.13
N LEU A 515 6.01 61.63 8.33
CA LEU A 515 5.11 61.20 7.25
C LEU A 515 4.92 62.30 6.19
N ASN A 516 4.71 63.56 6.61
CA ASN A 516 4.65 64.70 5.69
C ASN A 516 5.95 64.84 4.87
N ARG A 517 7.10 64.72 5.54
CA ARG A 517 8.41 64.78 4.89
C ARG A 517 8.63 63.61 3.94
N PHE A 518 8.16 62.41 4.27
CA PHE A 518 8.16 61.25 3.38
C PHE A 518 7.38 61.53 2.09
N LEU A 519 6.15 62.05 2.19
CA LEU A 519 5.33 62.41 1.03
C LEU A 519 6.01 63.49 0.16
N LYS A 520 6.54 64.56 0.79
CA LYS A 520 7.28 65.62 0.09
C LYS A 520 8.53 65.08 -0.62
N LEU A 521 9.26 64.13 -0.02
CA LEU A 521 10.41 63.47 -0.64
C LEU A 521 9.99 62.58 -1.82
N TRP A 522 8.87 61.86 -1.69
CA TRP A 522 8.32 61.05 -2.77
C TRP A 522 7.93 61.89 -4.00
N MET A 523 7.28 63.03 -3.78
CA MET A 523 6.89 63.97 -4.84
C MET A 523 8.09 64.58 -5.57
N LYS A 524 9.24 64.75 -4.91
CA LYS A 524 10.45 65.32 -5.53
C LYS A 524 11.20 64.35 -6.45
N GLY A 525 10.81 63.08 -6.53
CA GLY A 525 11.32 62.13 -7.53
C GLY A 525 12.75 61.60 -7.33
N ASN A 526 13.47 62.04 -6.30
CA ASN A 526 14.89 61.67 -6.10
C ASN A 526 15.11 60.29 -5.45
N HIS A 527 14.05 59.60 -5.02
CA HIS A 527 14.14 58.28 -4.38
C HIS A 527 13.50 57.19 -5.26
N SER A 528 14.23 56.10 -5.40
CA SER A 528 13.90 54.93 -6.21
C SER A 528 12.88 54.01 -5.51
N PHE A 529 11.63 54.46 -5.35
CA PHE A 529 10.52 53.63 -4.86
C PHE A 529 9.97 52.71 -5.97
N TYR A 530 10.81 51.90 -6.59
CA TYR A 530 10.43 51.14 -7.79
C TYR A 530 9.54 49.91 -7.50
N ARG A 531 9.59 49.35 -6.29
CA ARG A 531 8.87 48.11 -5.94
C ARG A 531 7.65 48.31 -5.07
N LEU A 532 7.66 49.34 -4.24
CA LEU A 532 6.58 49.66 -3.31
C LEU A 532 5.27 49.89 -4.08
N LYS A 533 4.24 49.16 -3.65
CA LYS A 533 2.86 49.27 -4.12
C LYS A 533 1.94 49.69 -2.98
N TYR A 534 2.25 49.28 -1.74
CA TYR A 534 1.40 49.52 -0.60
C TYR A 534 2.23 49.68 0.69
N ILE A 535 1.96 50.73 1.46
CA ILE A 535 2.40 50.87 2.85
C ILE A 535 1.16 51.11 3.70
N GLU A 536 1.04 50.37 4.79
CA GLU A 536 -0.04 50.50 5.76
C GLU A 536 0.53 50.53 7.17
N LEU A 537 0.18 51.58 7.91
CA LEU A 537 0.65 51.81 9.26
C LEU A 537 -0.58 51.96 10.14
N PHE A 538 -0.68 51.13 11.18
CA PHE A 538 -1.66 51.32 12.25
C PHE A 538 -0.93 52.03 13.40
N PRO A 539 -1.13 53.33 13.59
CA PRO A 539 -0.35 54.08 14.54
C PRO A 539 -0.75 53.74 15.98
N TRP A 540 0.22 53.79 16.89
CA TRP A 540 -0.02 53.57 18.33
C TRP A 540 -0.82 54.72 18.96
N GLU A 541 -0.67 55.93 18.43
CA GLU A 541 -1.40 57.13 18.82
C GLU A 541 -2.13 57.70 17.60
N GLN A 542 -3.26 58.36 17.83
CA GLN A 542 -4.08 58.88 16.74
C GLN A 542 -3.32 59.91 15.90
N ILE A 543 -3.30 59.70 14.58
CA ILE A 543 -2.65 60.61 13.63
C ILE A 543 -3.67 61.60 13.08
N LYS A 544 -3.28 62.88 13.02
CA LYS A 544 -4.10 63.93 12.42
C LYS A 544 -3.80 64.08 10.93
N HIS A 545 -4.85 63.93 10.11
CA HIS A 545 -4.73 64.10 8.66
C HIS A 545 -4.21 65.49 8.26
N GLU A 546 -4.57 66.55 9.01
CA GLU A 546 -4.16 67.93 8.77
C GLU A 546 -2.64 68.10 8.84
N ASP A 547 -1.99 67.43 9.80
CA ASP A 547 -0.55 67.52 10.02
C ASP A 547 0.24 66.71 8.98
N VAL A 548 -0.26 65.54 8.59
CA VAL A 548 0.38 64.69 7.57
C VAL A 548 0.32 65.33 6.18
N LEU A 549 -0.79 65.97 5.81
CA LEU A 549 -0.99 66.57 4.48
C LEU A 549 -0.72 68.08 4.43
N LYS A 550 -0.16 68.66 5.50
CA LYS A 550 0.15 70.10 5.58
C LYS A 550 1.05 70.55 4.42
N GLU A 551 0.62 71.59 3.71
CA GLU A 551 1.32 72.17 2.56
C GLU A 551 1.55 71.18 1.40
N ILE A 552 0.67 70.18 1.24
CA ILE A 552 0.68 69.26 0.10
C ILE A 552 -0.62 69.47 -0.68
N GLU A 553 -0.50 69.74 -1.98
CA GLU A 553 -1.65 69.79 -2.89
C GLU A 553 -2.08 68.37 -3.27
N TYR A 554 -3.39 68.09 -3.16
CA TYR A 554 -3.98 66.79 -3.50
C TYR A 554 -5.37 66.94 -4.10
N GLN A 555 -5.81 65.92 -4.83
CA GLN A 555 -7.19 65.78 -5.34
C GLN A 555 -7.94 64.72 -4.52
N VAL A 556 -9.22 64.92 -4.24
CA VAL A 556 -10.04 63.91 -3.56
C VAL A 556 -10.72 63.03 -4.61
N VAL A 557 -10.48 61.72 -4.55
CA VAL A 557 -11.06 60.71 -5.45
C VAL A 557 -11.49 59.51 -4.61
N ASP A 558 -12.78 59.13 -4.65
CA ASP A 558 -13.34 58.02 -3.88
C ASP A 558 -12.93 58.00 -2.40
N HIS A 559 -13.04 59.15 -1.73
CA HIS A 559 -12.64 59.37 -0.33
C HIS A 559 -11.13 59.22 -0.02
N LYS A 560 -10.30 58.97 -1.05
CA LYS A 560 -8.83 58.95 -0.96
C LYS A 560 -8.23 60.26 -1.47
N ARG A 561 -7.02 60.58 -1.02
CA ARG A 561 -6.29 61.80 -1.38
C ARG A 561 -5.22 61.43 -2.40
N ARG A 562 -5.42 61.85 -3.64
CA ARG A 562 -4.54 61.56 -4.78
C ARG A 562 -3.47 62.63 -4.90
N LEU A 563 -2.22 62.22 -4.80
CA LEU A 563 -1.04 63.04 -5.04
C LEU A 563 -0.44 62.63 -6.39
N SER A 564 -0.10 63.62 -7.21
CA SER A 564 0.53 63.41 -8.51
C SER A 564 1.97 63.88 -8.50
N ARG A 565 2.84 63.09 -9.11
CA ARG A 565 4.25 63.41 -9.31
C ARG A 565 4.50 63.90 -10.74
N ALA A 566 5.52 64.72 -10.93
CA ALA A 566 5.84 65.32 -12.23
C ALA A 566 6.12 64.30 -13.36
N ASP A 567 6.49 63.06 -13.02
CA ASP A 567 6.71 61.96 -13.96
C ASP A 567 5.44 61.13 -14.26
N GLY A 568 4.27 61.60 -13.83
CA GLY A 568 2.98 60.96 -14.07
C GLY A 568 2.64 59.82 -13.10
N LYS A 569 3.50 59.52 -12.11
CA LYS A 569 3.15 58.55 -11.06
C LYS A 569 2.19 59.14 -10.04
N GLU A 570 1.36 58.28 -9.48
CA GLU A 570 0.30 58.68 -8.56
C GLU A 570 0.38 57.91 -7.25
N LEU A 571 0.00 58.58 -6.18
CA LEU A 571 -0.07 58.02 -4.85
C LEU A 571 -1.44 58.32 -4.27
N LEU A 572 -2.18 57.28 -3.89
CA LEU A 572 -3.42 57.43 -3.13
C LEU A 572 -3.07 57.33 -1.65
N VAL A 573 -3.47 58.35 -0.91
CA VAL A 573 -3.21 58.49 0.52
C VAL A 573 -4.53 58.46 1.26
N THR A 574 -4.63 57.57 2.25
CA THR A 574 -5.73 57.54 3.21
C THR A 574 -5.13 57.76 4.59
N VAL A 575 -5.59 58.80 5.29
CA VAL A 575 -5.18 59.11 6.66
C VAL A 575 -6.44 59.18 7.49
N GLU A 576 -6.64 58.16 8.31
CA GLU A 576 -7.68 58.10 9.34
C GLU A 576 -6.99 58.10 10.71
N PRO A 577 -7.71 58.40 11.80
CA PRO A 577 -7.11 58.43 13.15
C PRO A 577 -6.36 57.16 13.51
N ASP A 578 -6.87 56.01 13.07
CA ASP A 578 -6.39 54.69 13.50
C ASP A 578 -5.60 53.93 12.40
N PHE A 579 -5.41 54.52 11.20
CA PHE A 579 -4.54 53.94 10.17
C PHE A 579 -4.11 54.95 9.09
N VAL A 580 -2.95 54.71 8.51
CA VAL A 580 -2.40 55.45 7.37
C VAL A 580 -2.05 54.48 6.25
N VAL A 581 -2.57 54.73 5.06
CA VAL A 581 -2.35 53.90 3.86
C VAL A 581 -1.80 54.74 2.72
N PHE A 582 -0.74 54.23 2.09
CA PHE A 582 -0.11 54.77 0.89
C PHE A 582 -0.16 53.72 -0.23
N GLU A 583 -0.95 53.97 -1.28
CA GLU A 583 -1.08 53.11 -2.46
C GLU A 583 -0.34 53.74 -3.64
N PHE A 584 0.79 53.15 -4.02
CA PHE A 584 1.61 53.62 -5.12
C PHE A 584 1.10 53.03 -6.43
N SER A 585 0.53 53.88 -7.28
CA SER A 585 0.06 53.48 -8.60
C SER A 585 1.24 53.40 -9.56
N ILE A 586 1.41 52.24 -10.18
CA ILE A 586 2.34 52.06 -11.30
C ILE A 586 1.48 52.28 -12.57
N PRO A 587 1.91 53.14 -13.52
CA PRO A 587 1.18 53.38 -14.75
C PRO A 587 0.97 52.12 -15.59
#